data_AF-A0AAW0ELD1-F1
#
_entry.id   AF-A0AAW0ELD1-F1
#
_cell.length_a   1.000
_cell.length_b   1.000
_cell.length_c   1.000
_cell.angle_alpha   90.00
_cell.angle_beta   90.00
_cell.angle_gamma   90.00
#
_symmetry.space_group_name_H-M   'P 1'
#
loop_
_entity.id
_entity.type
_entity.pdbx_description
1 polymer ?
#
loop_
_entity_poly.entity_id
_entity_poly.type
_entity_poly.pdbx_seq_one_letter_code
_entity_poly.pdbx_strand_id
1 'polypeptide(L)'
;MPRLVRLLCLVALAAMALTVVRGGESTCYIPHCTSCLLGQCLFCQESYYAVNGTCTACPVEHCTRCRPAGVCTACAAGYQVSFVVVSDNITTFPPFGFCKTQETPLTCTDPQCVSCLEGSCLSCKSGYYPRSGVCTSCQSDHCAYCSSVGKCLSCTPSFSLQYVNVSIDSAPADCWGKCVQNSAHHANTYVLALAAVAAAAVAVVG
;
A
#
# COMPACT_ATOMS: atom_id res chain seq x y z
N MET A 1 35.00 -40.29 -21.97
CA MET A 1 34.87 -38.82 -22.08
C MET A 1 33.63 -38.18 -21.40
N PRO A 2 32.61 -38.87 -20.84
CA PRO A 2 31.45 -38.17 -20.22
C PRO A 2 31.64 -37.82 -18.73
N ARG A 3 32.69 -38.33 -18.07
CA ARG A 3 32.96 -38.06 -16.64
C ARG A 3 33.56 -36.67 -16.38
N LEU A 4 34.24 -36.07 -17.38
CA LEU A 4 34.86 -34.75 -17.24
C LEU A 4 33.82 -33.61 -17.28
N VAL A 5 32.76 -33.76 -18.09
CA VAL A 5 31.69 -32.76 -18.25
C VAL A 5 30.81 -32.66 -17.00
N ARG A 6 30.53 -33.79 -16.32
CA ARG A 6 29.81 -33.79 -15.03
C ARG A 6 30.61 -33.15 -13.90
N LEU A 7 31.94 -33.30 -13.90
CA LEU A 7 32.80 -32.67 -12.90
C LEU A 7 32.86 -31.15 -13.09
N LEU A 8 32.98 -30.68 -14.34
CA LEU A 8 32.97 -29.24 -14.66
C LEU A 8 31.65 -28.55 -14.30
N CYS A 9 30.51 -29.25 -14.42
CA CYS A 9 29.20 -28.70 -14.06
C CYS A 9 28.99 -28.61 -12.54
N LEU A 10 29.48 -29.59 -11.77
CA LEU A 10 29.44 -29.54 -10.30
C LEU A 10 30.37 -28.48 -9.71
N VAL A 11 31.54 -28.24 -10.34
CA VAL A 11 32.46 -27.17 -9.92
C VAL A 11 31.87 -25.78 -10.25
N ALA A 12 31.15 -25.63 -11.36
CA ALA A 12 30.43 -24.39 -11.69
C ALA A 12 29.27 -24.10 -10.71
N LEU A 13 28.52 -25.12 -10.29
CA LEU A 13 27.45 -24.96 -9.28
C LEU A 13 28.02 -24.65 -7.88
N ALA A 14 29.18 -25.21 -7.52
CA ALA A 14 29.85 -24.90 -6.26
C ALA A 14 30.45 -23.47 -6.26
N ALA A 15 30.93 -22.97 -7.41
CA ALA A 15 31.44 -21.60 -7.52
C ALA A 15 30.34 -20.52 -7.39
N MET A 16 29.10 -20.82 -7.80
CA MET A 16 27.97 -19.90 -7.64
C MET A 16 27.39 -19.85 -6.21
N ALA A 17 27.74 -20.81 -5.35
CA ALA A 17 27.35 -20.79 -3.94
C ALA A 17 28.31 -19.96 -3.05
N LEU A 18 29.50 -19.58 -3.56
CA LEU A 18 30.54 -18.90 -2.76
C LEU A 18 30.64 -17.39 -2.98
N THR A 19 29.74 -16.76 -3.74
CA THR A 19 29.58 -15.30 -3.74
C THR A 19 28.34 -14.90 -2.95
N VAL A 20 28.20 -15.38 -1.72
CA VAL A 20 27.65 -14.52 -0.66
C VAL A 20 28.71 -13.44 -0.48
N VAL A 21 28.60 -12.40 -1.31
CA VAL A 21 29.22 -11.12 -1.04
C VAL A 21 28.79 -10.80 0.38
N ARG A 22 29.75 -10.87 1.31
CA ARG A 22 29.66 -10.16 2.57
C ARG A 22 29.36 -8.74 2.15
N GLY A 23 28.07 -8.39 2.13
CA GLY A 23 27.63 -7.02 1.97
C GLY A 23 28.41 -6.28 3.02
N GLY A 24 29.37 -5.47 2.58
CA GLY A 24 30.07 -4.58 3.48
C GLY A 24 28.99 -3.92 4.32
N GLU A 25 29.20 -3.88 5.63
CA GLU A 25 28.44 -3.03 6.51
C GLU A 25 28.47 -1.64 5.89
N SER A 26 27.46 -1.36 5.07
CA SER A 26 27.09 -0.02 4.68
C SER A 26 26.44 0.48 5.95
N THR A 27 27.30 0.88 6.89
CA THR A 27 26.90 1.50 8.12
C THR A 27 26.06 2.68 7.68
N CYS A 28 24.76 2.55 7.90
CA CYS A 28 23.76 3.53 7.59
C CYS A 28 23.99 4.71 8.53
N TYR A 29 25.02 5.51 8.25
CA TYR A 29 25.38 6.70 9.02
C TYR A 29 24.57 7.90 8.51
N ILE A 30 23.26 7.70 8.36
CA ILE A 30 22.35 8.80 8.10
C ILE A 30 21.64 9.08 9.42
N PRO A 31 21.81 10.28 10.01
CA PRO A 31 21.19 10.61 11.29
C PRO A 31 19.67 10.46 11.17
N HIS A 32 19.06 9.94 12.23
CA HIS A 32 17.62 9.65 12.31
C HIS A 32 17.09 8.63 11.30
N CYS A 33 17.96 7.89 10.62
CA CYS A 33 17.56 6.80 9.74
C CYS A 33 17.45 5.47 10.50
N THR A 34 16.38 4.72 10.26
CA THR A 34 16.18 3.36 10.82
C THR A 34 16.55 2.28 9.82
N SER A 35 16.58 2.57 8.51
CA SER A 35 17.00 1.60 7.49
C SER A 35 17.55 2.29 6.25
N CYS A 36 18.66 1.79 5.73
CA CYS A 36 19.24 2.28 4.48
C CYS A 36 19.23 1.22 3.37
N LEU A 37 19.22 1.70 2.14
CA LEU A 37 19.53 0.93 0.94
C LEU A 37 20.48 1.76 0.07
N LEU A 38 21.63 1.20 -0.28
CA LEU A 38 22.63 1.85 -1.15
C LEU A 38 23.05 3.25 -0.68
N GLY A 39 23.18 3.45 0.64
CA GLY A 39 23.54 4.75 1.22
C GLY A 39 22.42 5.79 1.22
N GLN A 40 21.17 5.39 0.95
CA GLN A 40 19.99 6.24 1.06
C GLN A 40 19.07 5.73 2.16
N CYS A 41 18.48 6.64 2.93
CA CYS A 41 17.51 6.28 3.95
C CYS A 41 16.14 5.95 3.35
N LEU A 42 15.62 4.78 3.70
CA LEU A 42 14.28 4.33 3.32
C LEU A 42 13.24 4.64 4.39
N PHE A 43 13.59 4.47 5.67
CA PHE A 43 12.71 4.70 6.81
C PHE A 43 13.44 5.54 7.84
N CYS A 44 12.77 6.58 8.33
CA CYS A 44 13.28 7.48 9.36
C CYS A 44 12.63 7.20 10.72
N GLN A 45 13.28 7.67 11.78
CA GLN A 45 12.74 7.71 13.13
C GLN A 45 11.46 8.56 13.19
N GLU A 46 10.70 8.42 14.28
CA GLU A 46 9.50 9.24 14.51
C GLU A 46 9.82 10.74 14.47
N SER A 47 8.89 11.52 13.94
CA SER A 47 9.05 12.96 13.68
C SER A 47 10.03 13.32 12.55
N TYR A 48 10.46 12.35 11.75
CA TYR A 48 11.27 12.57 10.54
C TYR A 48 10.65 11.89 9.31
N TYR A 49 10.93 12.42 8.13
CA TYR A 49 10.55 11.82 6.86
C TYR A 49 11.74 11.73 5.91
N ALA A 50 11.74 10.70 5.06
CA ALA A 50 12.77 10.50 4.06
C ALA A 50 12.55 11.43 2.87
N VAL A 51 13.58 12.21 2.53
CA VAL A 51 13.62 13.07 1.34
C VAL A 51 15.02 13.03 0.76
N ASN A 52 15.14 12.72 -0.54
CA ASN A 52 16.43 12.60 -1.23
C ASN A 52 17.45 11.69 -0.52
N GLY A 53 16.97 10.62 0.13
CA GLY A 53 17.83 9.67 0.85
C GLY A 53 18.32 10.15 2.22
N THR A 54 17.88 11.31 2.72
CA THR A 54 18.17 11.80 4.08
C THR A 54 16.88 11.94 4.90
N CYS A 55 17.00 11.99 6.23
CA CYS A 55 15.88 12.23 7.12
C CYS A 55 15.78 13.70 7.49
N THR A 56 14.63 14.31 7.21
CA THR A 56 14.33 15.70 7.58
C THR A 56 13.22 15.72 8.63
N ALA A 57 13.33 16.60 9.62
CA ALA A 57 12.34 16.73 10.68
C ALA A 57 10.98 17.16 10.10
N CYS A 58 9.90 16.66 10.67
CA CYS A 58 8.54 17.05 10.31
C CYS A 58 8.34 18.54 10.63
N PRO A 59 7.90 19.38 9.66
CA PRO A 59 7.65 20.80 9.92
C PRO A 59 6.35 21.05 10.70
N VAL A 60 5.52 20.03 10.89
CA VAL A 60 4.23 20.11 11.60
C VAL A 60 4.43 19.78 13.07
N GLU A 61 4.08 20.70 13.95
CA GLU A 61 4.13 20.46 15.39
C GLU A 61 3.22 19.31 15.80
N HIS A 62 3.66 18.55 16.81
CA HIS A 62 2.97 17.37 17.35
C HIS A 62 2.75 16.24 16.33
N CYS A 63 3.43 16.26 15.18
CA CYS A 63 3.39 15.20 14.19
C CYS A 63 4.43 14.12 14.47
N THR A 64 4.01 12.89 14.74
CA THR A 64 4.90 11.74 14.97
C THR A 64 5.30 11.05 13.67
N ARG A 65 4.52 11.23 12.60
CA ARG A 65 4.84 10.64 11.29
C ARG A 65 4.36 11.55 10.16
N CYS A 66 5.26 11.98 9.29
CA CYS A 66 4.93 12.86 8.17
C CYS A 66 5.45 12.33 6.83
N ARG A 67 4.94 12.89 5.73
CA ARG A 67 5.43 12.68 4.36
C ARG A 67 6.11 13.94 3.82
N PRO A 68 6.90 13.81 2.73
CA PRO A 68 7.38 14.98 1.98
C PRO A 68 6.26 15.98 1.68
N ALA A 69 6.60 17.26 1.66
CA ALA A 69 5.69 18.42 1.60
C ALA A 69 4.97 18.78 2.92
N GLY A 70 5.47 18.34 4.07
CA GLY A 70 4.96 18.79 5.38
C GLY A 70 3.61 18.19 5.76
N VAL A 71 3.33 16.98 5.27
CA VAL A 71 2.05 16.30 5.44
C VAL A 71 2.09 15.44 6.69
N CYS A 72 1.27 15.73 7.71
CA CYS A 72 1.18 14.85 8.87
C CYS A 72 0.24 13.66 8.66
N THR A 73 0.71 12.46 8.98
CA THR A 73 -0.04 11.19 8.87
C THR A 73 -0.35 10.55 10.22
N ALA A 74 0.36 10.93 11.28
CA ALA A 74 0.08 10.51 12.65
C ALA A 74 0.50 11.61 13.62
N CYS A 75 -0.33 11.85 14.62
CA CYS A 75 -0.08 12.85 15.66
C CYS A 75 0.35 12.20 16.98
N ALA A 76 0.97 13.00 17.84
CA ALA A 76 1.29 12.62 19.21
C ALA A 76 0.01 12.32 20.02
N ALA A 77 0.16 11.57 21.12
CA ALA A 77 -0.95 11.28 22.01
C ALA A 77 -1.64 12.59 22.48
N GLY A 78 -2.98 12.62 22.43
CA GLY A 78 -3.79 13.81 22.73
C GLY A 78 -4.07 14.73 21.55
N TYR A 79 -3.47 14.47 20.39
CA TYR A 79 -3.70 15.21 19.15
C TYR A 79 -4.33 14.32 18.07
N GLN A 80 -5.14 14.92 17.21
CA GLN A 80 -5.73 14.26 16.05
C GLN A 80 -5.33 14.96 14.76
N VAL A 81 -5.19 14.18 13.68
CA VAL A 81 -4.92 14.73 12.34
C VAL A 81 -6.18 15.46 11.87
N SER A 82 -6.10 16.78 11.82
CA SER A 82 -7.11 17.66 11.24
C SER A 82 -6.79 17.87 9.77
N PHE A 83 -7.59 17.29 8.89
CA PHE A 83 -7.42 17.48 7.45
C PHE A 83 -7.83 18.89 7.04
N VAL A 84 -7.10 19.51 6.11
CA VAL A 84 -7.50 20.81 5.53
C VAL A 84 -7.96 20.55 4.10
N VAL A 85 -9.22 20.85 3.84
CA VAL A 85 -9.85 20.74 2.52
C VAL A 85 -9.43 22.00 1.75
N VAL A 86 -8.31 21.94 1.04
CA VAL A 86 -7.84 23.07 0.23
C VAL A 86 -8.59 23.02 -1.11
N SER A 87 -9.72 23.75 -1.19
CA SER A 87 -10.59 24.03 -2.36
C SER A 87 -11.89 23.21 -2.53
N ASP A 88 -12.94 23.89 -3.00
CA ASP A 88 -14.35 23.44 -3.10
C ASP A 88 -14.62 22.37 -4.19
N ASN A 89 -13.57 21.80 -4.79
CA ASN A 89 -13.67 20.83 -5.87
C ASN A 89 -12.69 19.67 -5.67
N ILE A 90 -12.81 18.99 -4.52
CA ILE A 90 -11.92 17.89 -4.15
C ILE A 90 -12.49 16.55 -4.62
N THR A 91 -12.01 16.08 -5.77
CA THR A 91 -12.08 14.68 -6.22
C THR A 91 -10.88 13.86 -5.75
N THR A 92 -9.86 14.50 -5.20
CA THR A 92 -8.65 13.88 -4.64
C THR A 92 -8.59 14.14 -3.15
N PHE A 93 -9.12 13.23 -2.35
CA PHE A 93 -8.95 13.22 -0.89
C PHE A 93 -7.47 13.42 -0.55
N PRO A 94 -7.05 14.57 -0.01
CA PRO A 94 -5.71 14.72 0.48
C PRO A 94 -5.64 14.07 1.86
N PRO A 95 -4.78 13.07 2.12
CA PRO A 95 -4.53 12.58 3.46
C PRO A 95 -3.63 13.56 4.24
N PHE A 96 -3.86 14.86 4.10
CA PHE A 96 -2.97 15.91 4.59
C PHE A 96 -3.64 16.68 5.72
N GLY A 97 -2.97 16.79 6.87
CA GLY A 97 -3.52 17.51 8.01
C GLY A 97 -2.48 18.07 8.97
N PHE A 98 -2.95 18.94 9.86
CA PHE A 98 -2.22 19.45 11.02
C PHE A 98 -2.70 18.73 12.27
N CYS A 99 -1.85 18.60 13.29
CA CYS A 99 -2.24 18.03 14.56
C CYS A 99 -2.96 19.08 15.41
N LYS A 100 -4.22 18.83 15.78
CA LYS A 100 -4.98 19.67 16.71
C LYS A 100 -5.31 18.92 17.99
N THR A 101 -5.39 19.65 19.09
CA THR A 101 -5.87 19.13 20.38
C THR A 101 -7.32 18.66 20.24
N GLN A 102 -7.65 17.56 20.89
CA GLN A 102 -9.00 17.00 20.92
C GLN A 102 -9.90 17.84 21.83
N GLU A 103 -10.20 19.09 21.47
CA GLU A 103 -10.89 20.01 22.38
C GLU A 103 -12.41 19.83 22.47
N THR A 104 -13.00 19.01 21.59
CA THR A 104 -14.38 18.58 21.73
C THR A 104 -14.56 17.19 21.12
N PRO A 105 -15.41 16.31 21.70
CA PRO A 105 -15.89 15.13 20.98
C PRO A 105 -16.62 15.65 19.75
N LEU A 106 -15.94 15.60 18.61
CA LEU A 106 -16.51 16.03 17.35
C LEU A 106 -17.59 15.01 16.99
N THR A 107 -18.84 15.33 17.29
CA THR A 107 -19.98 14.50 16.92
C THR A 107 -20.23 14.68 15.44
N CYS A 108 -19.90 13.65 14.67
CA CYS A 108 -20.26 13.64 13.26
C CYS A 108 -21.79 13.61 13.13
N THR A 109 -22.34 14.48 12.30
CA THR A 109 -23.78 14.54 12.04
C THR A 109 -24.30 13.22 11.46
N ASP A 110 -23.45 12.56 10.66
CA ASP A 110 -23.76 11.27 10.06
C ASP A 110 -23.32 10.09 10.96
N PRO A 111 -24.23 9.16 11.33
CA PRO A 111 -23.91 8.02 12.18
C PRO A 111 -23.02 6.96 11.52
N GLN A 112 -22.90 6.97 10.19
CA GLN A 112 -21.99 6.12 9.42
C GLN A 112 -20.59 6.72 9.29
N CYS A 113 -20.40 7.93 9.81
CA CYS A 113 -19.10 8.60 9.82
C CYS A 113 -18.18 8.08 10.93
N VAL A 114 -16.91 7.88 10.60
CA VAL A 114 -15.85 7.50 11.54
C VAL A 114 -15.01 8.71 11.93
N SER A 115 -14.77 9.62 10.99
CA SER A 115 -14.11 10.90 11.26
C SER A 115 -14.75 12.01 10.44
N CYS A 116 -14.91 13.18 11.05
CA CYS A 116 -15.48 14.36 10.42
C CYS A 116 -14.61 15.60 10.69
N LEU A 117 -14.92 16.69 10.02
CA LEU A 117 -14.38 18.02 10.25
C LEU A 117 -15.53 19.01 10.10
N GLU A 118 -15.77 19.81 11.14
CA GLU A 118 -16.86 20.81 11.15
C GLU A 118 -18.23 20.21 10.76
N GLY A 119 -18.49 18.97 11.18
CA GLY A 119 -19.70 18.22 10.87
C GLY A 119 -19.71 17.51 9.50
N SER A 120 -18.76 17.81 8.61
CA SER A 120 -18.61 17.13 7.32
C SER A 120 -17.79 15.84 7.47
N CYS A 121 -18.33 14.73 7.00
CA CYS A 121 -17.66 13.44 7.10
C CYS A 121 -16.46 13.30 6.15
N LEU A 122 -15.32 12.91 6.72
CA LEU A 122 -14.06 12.67 6.03
C LEU A 122 -13.80 11.19 5.78
N SER A 123 -14.18 10.32 6.71
CA SER A 123 -14.08 8.88 6.55
C SER A 123 -15.34 8.17 7.07
N CYS A 124 -15.73 7.12 6.37
CA CYS A 124 -16.96 6.38 6.64
C CYS A 124 -16.67 4.96 7.13
N LYS A 125 -17.65 4.36 7.79
CA LYS A 125 -17.64 2.93 8.14
C LYS A 125 -17.54 2.08 6.87
N SER A 126 -17.09 0.83 7.05
CA SER A 126 -17.01 -0.13 5.94
C SER A 126 -18.36 -0.25 5.21
N GLY A 127 -18.32 -0.28 3.88
CA GLY A 127 -19.50 -0.29 3.01
C GLY A 127 -20.03 1.10 2.62
N TYR A 128 -19.38 2.17 3.09
CA TYR A 128 -19.73 3.55 2.78
C TYR A 128 -18.52 4.34 2.27
N TYR A 129 -18.80 5.41 1.54
CA TYR A 129 -17.79 6.37 1.09
C TYR A 129 -18.27 7.81 1.33
N PRO A 130 -17.35 8.73 1.64
CA PRO A 130 -17.67 10.14 1.85
C PRO A 130 -18.08 10.81 0.53
N ARG A 131 -19.25 11.46 0.51
CA ARG A 131 -19.77 12.27 -0.60
C ARG A 131 -20.44 13.53 -0.04
N SER A 132 -19.91 14.69 -0.41
CA SER A 132 -20.45 15.99 0.03
C SER A 132 -20.61 16.11 1.56
N GLY A 133 -19.63 15.59 2.31
CA GLY A 133 -19.65 15.60 3.78
C GLY A 133 -20.59 14.59 4.44
N VAL A 134 -21.20 13.67 3.68
CA VAL A 134 -22.11 12.63 4.20
C VAL A 134 -21.64 11.25 3.69
N CYS A 135 -21.84 10.20 4.47
CA CYS A 135 -21.50 8.84 4.08
C CYS A 135 -22.59 8.23 3.19
N THR A 136 -22.23 7.93 1.95
CA THR A 136 -23.11 7.26 0.99
C THR A 136 -22.73 5.78 0.89
N SER A 137 -23.72 4.88 0.79
CA SER A 137 -23.46 3.45 0.63
C SER A 137 -22.78 3.15 -0.71
N CYS A 138 -21.86 2.19 -0.73
CA CYS A 138 -21.17 1.73 -1.94
C CYS A 138 -22.10 1.09 -2.99
N GLN A 139 -23.25 0.54 -2.56
CA GLN A 139 -24.19 -0.24 -3.39
C GLN A 139 -23.52 -1.36 -4.23
N SER A 140 -22.38 -1.86 -3.76
CA SER A 140 -21.66 -2.98 -4.37
C SER A 140 -21.58 -4.09 -3.34
N ASP A 141 -22.02 -5.28 -3.72
CA ASP A 141 -21.98 -6.45 -2.86
C ASP A 141 -20.56 -6.74 -2.39
N HIS A 142 -20.43 -7.01 -1.09
CA HIS A 142 -19.16 -7.36 -0.43
C HIS A 142 -18.04 -6.33 -0.58
N CYS A 143 -18.38 -5.08 -0.89
CA CYS A 143 -17.42 -4.01 -0.96
C CYS A 143 -17.19 -3.40 0.43
N ALA A 144 -15.95 -3.45 0.91
CA ALA A 144 -15.56 -2.84 2.18
C ALA A 144 -15.27 -1.34 2.03
N TYR A 145 -14.66 -0.93 0.91
CA TYR A 145 -14.29 0.45 0.62
C TYR A 145 -14.50 0.75 -0.86
N CYS A 146 -15.14 1.87 -1.19
CA CYS A 146 -15.39 2.30 -2.56
C CYS A 146 -15.06 3.79 -2.75
N SER A 147 -14.76 4.20 -3.98
CA SER A 147 -14.55 5.63 -4.33
C SER A 147 -15.85 6.32 -4.75
N SER A 148 -16.79 5.54 -5.28
CA SER A 148 -18.12 5.97 -5.68
C SER A 148 -19.04 4.76 -5.80
N VAL A 149 -20.33 4.98 -6.02
CA VAL A 149 -21.30 3.91 -6.31
C VAL A 149 -20.76 2.96 -7.38
N GLY A 150 -20.65 1.67 -7.03
CA GLY A 150 -20.20 0.61 -7.94
C GLY A 150 -18.69 0.55 -8.21
N LYS A 151 -17.87 1.48 -7.71
CA LYS A 151 -16.40 1.45 -7.86
C LYS A 151 -15.73 0.97 -6.58
N CYS A 152 -15.61 -0.35 -6.43
CA CYS A 152 -15.00 -0.92 -5.24
C CYS A 152 -13.47 -0.87 -5.30
N LEU A 153 -12.85 -0.46 -4.19
CA LEU A 153 -11.40 -0.38 -3.99
C LEU A 153 -10.87 -1.53 -3.11
N SER A 154 -11.72 -2.09 -2.24
CA SER A 154 -11.37 -3.20 -1.38
C SER A 154 -12.62 -3.94 -0.90
N CYS A 155 -12.49 -5.26 -0.73
CA CYS A 155 -13.60 -6.15 -0.42
C CYS A 155 -13.62 -6.54 1.06
N THR A 156 -14.79 -6.99 1.53
CA THR A 156 -14.92 -7.59 2.86
C THR A 156 -14.07 -8.86 2.98
N PRO A 157 -13.70 -9.29 4.19
CA PRO A 157 -13.01 -10.57 4.40
C PRO A 157 -13.72 -11.71 3.64
N SER A 158 -12.94 -12.62 3.06
CA SER A 158 -13.39 -13.75 2.21
C SER A 158 -13.70 -13.44 0.73
N PHE A 159 -13.54 -12.19 0.30
CA PHE A 159 -13.71 -11.78 -1.10
C PHE A 159 -12.41 -11.18 -1.64
N SER A 160 -12.15 -11.40 -2.94
CA SER A 160 -11.06 -10.77 -3.68
C SER A 160 -11.59 -9.73 -4.64
N LEU A 161 -10.81 -8.67 -4.83
CA LEU A 161 -11.12 -7.63 -5.81
C LEU A 161 -10.72 -8.12 -7.20
N GLN A 162 -11.71 -8.33 -8.07
CA GLN A 162 -11.50 -8.56 -9.49
C GLN A 162 -11.55 -7.23 -10.22
N TYR A 163 -10.38 -6.73 -10.63
CA TYR A 163 -10.28 -5.46 -11.36
C TYR A 163 -11.04 -5.54 -12.68
N VAL A 164 -11.92 -4.56 -12.92
CA VAL A 164 -12.75 -4.48 -14.14
C VAL A 164 -12.14 -3.50 -15.14
N ASN A 165 -11.29 -2.57 -14.69
CA ASN A 165 -10.62 -1.61 -15.55
C ASN A 165 -9.15 -1.50 -15.17
N VAL A 166 -8.30 -2.15 -15.97
CA VAL A 166 -6.85 -1.96 -15.94
C VAL A 166 -6.45 -1.41 -17.31
N SER A 167 -6.88 -0.19 -17.62
CA SER A 167 -6.27 0.51 -18.76
C SER A 167 -4.88 0.93 -18.33
N ILE A 168 -3.86 0.46 -19.05
CA ILE A 168 -2.42 0.65 -18.73
C ILE A 168 -2.04 2.14 -18.72
N ASP A 169 -2.88 2.99 -19.33
CA ASP A 169 -2.71 4.45 -19.40
C ASP A 169 -3.53 5.23 -18.36
N SER A 170 -4.32 4.57 -17.52
CA SER A 170 -5.13 5.24 -16.49
C SER A 170 -4.32 5.52 -15.23
N ALA A 171 -4.54 6.69 -14.63
CA ALA A 171 -3.86 7.08 -13.39
C ALA A 171 -4.14 6.05 -12.28
N PRO A 172 -3.22 5.80 -11.34
CA PRO A 172 -3.41 4.81 -10.26
C PRO A 172 -4.62 5.07 -9.36
N ALA A 173 -5.25 6.25 -9.45
CA ALA A 173 -6.49 6.59 -8.77
C ALA A 173 -7.76 5.95 -9.39
N ASP A 174 -7.65 5.39 -10.61
CA ASP A 174 -8.79 4.84 -11.37
C ASP A 174 -8.91 3.31 -11.29
N CYS A 175 -8.07 2.64 -10.49
CA CYS A 175 -8.19 1.19 -10.31
C CYS A 175 -9.40 0.84 -9.42
N TRP A 176 -10.42 0.20 -9.98
CA TRP A 176 -11.57 -0.35 -9.25
C TRP A 176 -11.99 -1.72 -9.79
N GLY A 177 -12.71 -2.47 -8.95
CA GLY A 177 -13.13 -3.83 -9.27
C GLY A 177 -14.48 -4.22 -8.70
N LYS A 178 -14.87 -5.46 -8.97
CA LYS A 178 -16.00 -6.15 -8.32
C LYS A 178 -15.45 -7.14 -7.30
N CYS A 179 -16.16 -7.31 -6.20
CA CYS A 179 -15.79 -8.29 -5.19
C CYS A 179 -16.35 -9.66 -5.59
N VAL A 180 -15.45 -10.63 -5.76
CA VAL A 180 -15.80 -12.02 -6.04
C VAL A 180 -15.39 -12.88 -4.86
N GLN A 181 -16.22 -13.87 -4.53
CA GLN A 181 -15.89 -14.80 -3.45
C GLN A 181 -14.59 -15.51 -3.78
N ASN A 182 -13.75 -15.75 -2.77
CA ASN A 182 -12.54 -16.54 -2.90
C ASN A 182 -12.88 -18.01 -3.17
N SER A 183 -13.44 -18.29 -4.34
CA SER A 183 -13.50 -19.63 -4.89
C SER A 183 -12.06 -20.02 -5.19
N ALA A 184 -11.58 -21.12 -4.60
CA ALA A 184 -10.24 -21.67 -4.76
C ALA A 184 -9.85 -22.05 -6.23
N HIS A 185 -10.60 -21.58 -7.23
CA HIS A 185 -10.50 -21.97 -8.63
C HIS A 185 -9.53 -21.15 -9.48
N HIS A 186 -8.98 -20.04 -9.01
CA HIS A 186 -7.97 -19.27 -9.77
C HIS A 186 -6.52 -19.50 -9.37
N ALA A 187 -6.24 -20.28 -8.31
CA ALA A 187 -4.87 -20.65 -7.95
C ALA A 187 -4.27 -21.76 -8.84
N ASN A 188 -5.05 -22.38 -9.74
CA ASN A 188 -4.63 -23.64 -10.37
C ASN A 188 -4.57 -23.65 -11.90
N THR A 189 -4.86 -22.55 -12.60
CA THR A 189 -4.68 -22.53 -14.07
C THR A 189 -3.22 -22.33 -14.48
N TYR A 190 -2.44 -21.55 -13.73
CA TYR A 190 -0.99 -21.40 -13.99
C TYR A 190 -0.19 -22.66 -13.61
N VAL A 191 -0.57 -23.36 -12.54
CA VAL A 191 0.10 -24.59 -12.11
C VAL A 191 -0.21 -25.76 -13.05
N LEU A 192 -1.46 -25.88 -13.53
CA LEU A 192 -1.82 -26.88 -14.54
C LEU A 192 -1.18 -26.60 -15.91
N ALA A 193 -1.04 -25.34 -16.31
CA ALA A 193 -0.34 -24.97 -17.54
C ALA A 193 1.16 -25.32 -17.49
N LEU A 194 1.83 -25.08 -16.36
CA LEU A 194 3.24 -25.47 -16.16
C LEU A 194 3.42 -26.99 -16.09
N ALA A 195 2.49 -27.72 -15.47
CA ALA A 195 2.51 -29.18 -15.44
C ALA A 195 2.34 -29.82 -16.83
N ALA A 196 1.49 -29.23 -17.69
CA ALA A 196 1.31 -29.69 -19.07
C ALA A 196 2.56 -29.47 -19.94
N VAL A 197 3.26 -28.34 -19.76
CA VAL A 197 4.52 -28.05 -20.47
C VAL A 197 5.64 -28.98 -20.00
N ALA A 198 5.71 -29.29 -18.70
CA ALA A 198 6.69 -30.24 -18.16
C ALA A 198 6.45 -31.67 -18.67
N ALA A 199 5.19 -32.11 -18.81
CA ALA A 199 4.87 -33.43 -19.36
C ALA A 199 5.22 -33.56 -20.85
N ALA A 200 4.98 -32.51 -21.65
CA ALA A 200 5.34 -32.50 -23.07
C ALA A 200 6.86 -32.53 -23.31
N ALA A 201 7.65 -31.92 -22.43
CA ALA A 201 9.11 -31.94 -22.53
C ALA A 201 9.73 -33.32 -22.28
N VAL A 202 9.08 -34.17 -21.48
CA VAL A 202 9.57 -35.55 -21.21
C VAL A 202 9.31 -36.49 -22.39
N ALA A 203 8.25 -36.26 -23.16
CA ALA A 203 7.88 -37.12 -24.30
C ALA A 203 8.76 -36.93 -25.56
N VAL A 204 9.55 -35.85 -25.64
CA VAL A 204 10.41 -35.54 -26.80
C VAL A 204 11.84 -36.08 -26.63
N VAL A 205 12.20 -36.58 -25.43
CA VAL A 205 13.56 -37.02 -25.09
C VAL A 205 13.67 -38.53 -24.86
N GLY A 206 12.56 -39.28 -24.97
CA GLY A 206 12.54 -40.75 -24.94
C GLY A 206 12.28 -41.33 -26.33
#